data_AF-A0A925P6X6-F1
#
_entry.id   AF-A0A925P6X6-F1
#
_cell.length_a   1.000
_cell.length_b   1.000
_cell.length_c   1.000
_cell.angle_alpha   90.00
_cell.angle_beta   90.00
_cell.angle_gamma   90.00
#
_symmetry.space_group_name_H-M   'P 1'
#
loop_
_entity.id
_entity.type
_entity.pdbx_description
1 polymer ?
#
loop_
_entity_poly.entity_id
_entity_poly.type
_entity_poly.pdbx_seq_one_letter_code
_entity_poly.pdbx_strand_id
1 'polypeptide(L)'
;MPDAPPPPPSSASAPPSLGIGHWSLVINHHGPLTQDAVVAHGRVLRALPGLTENARHRVFATFVELAQNIARYSAERAGPPGEERGSGTLTVSASADAIVLTAANWTRGFRG
;
A
#
# COMPACT_ATOMS: atom_id res chain seq x y z
N MET A 1 -50.86 30.65 -26.88
CA MET A 1 -49.69 30.56 -25.98
C MET A 1 -49.26 29.10 -25.96
N PRO A 2 -48.14 28.70 -26.57
CA PRO A 2 -47.69 27.32 -26.48
C PRO A 2 -47.05 27.06 -25.11
N ASP A 3 -47.42 25.93 -24.50
CA ASP A 3 -46.89 25.42 -23.24
C ASP A 3 -45.36 25.29 -23.28
N ALA A 4 -44.70 25.70 -22.20
CA ALA A 4 -43.27 25.52 -22.05
C ALA A 4 -42.94 24.01 -21.95
N PRO A 5 -41.85 23.53 -22.57
CA PRO A 5 -41.46 22.13 -22.43
C PRO A 5 -41.11 21.81 -20.97
N PRO A 6 -41.40 20.58 -20.50
CA PRO A 6 -41.09 20.18 -19.14
C PRO A 6 -39.58 20.25 -18.87
N PRO A 7 -39.15 20.52 -17.62
CA PRO A 7 -37.74 20.55 -17.27
C PRO A 7 -37.09 19.19 -17.55
N PRO A 8 -35.79 19.15 -17.90
CA PRO A 8 -35.09 17.89 -18.12
C PRO A 8 -35.13 17.04 -16.84
N PRO A 9 -35.11 15.70 -16.96
CA PRO A 9 -35.06 14.82 -15.80
C PRO A 9 -33.85 15.21 -14.94
N SER A 10 -34.14 15.55 -13.69
CA SER A 10 -33.16 15.89 -12.66
C SER A 10 -32.03 14.86 -12.69
N SER A 11 -30.79 15.35 -12.80
CA SER A 11 -29.57 14.56 -12.93
C SER A 11 -29.67 13.24 -12.22
N ALA A 12 -29.53 12.17 -13.02
CA ALA A 12 -29.38 10.81 -12.59
C ALA A 12 -28.78 10.73 -11.18
N SER A 13 -29.58 10.29 -10.21
CA SER A 13 -29.00 9.45 -9.16
C SER A 13 -28.42 8.27 -9.92
N ALA A 14 -27.12 8.36 -10.22
CA ALA A 14 -26.35 7.18 -10.56
C ALA A 14 -26.70 6.14 -9.48
N PRO A 15 -27.04 4.89 -9.84
CA PRO A 15 -27.15 3.85 -8.84
C PRO A 15 -25.85 3.85 -8.03
N PRO A 16 -25.88 3.57 -6.71
CA PRO A 16 -24.65 3.33 -5.98
C PRO A 16 -23.90 2.26 -6.76
N SER A 17 -22.76 2.65 -7.34
CA SER A 17 -21.91 1.75 -8.09
C SER A 17 -21.65 0.55 -7.17
N LEU A 18 -22.11 -0.62 -7.61
CA LEU A 18 -21.88 -1.90 -6.95
C LEU A 18 -20.41 -1.96 -6.50
N GLY A 19 -20.24 -2.10 -5.18
CA GLY A 19 -19.04 -1.73 -4.46
C GLY A 19 -17.73 -2.27 -5.03
N ILE A 20 -16.88 -1.35 -5.47
CA ILE A 20 -15.44 -1.53 -5.27
C ILE A 20 -15.25 -1.36 -3.77
N GLY A 21 -14.98 -2.45 -3.04
CA GLY A 21 -14.65 -2.38 -1.62
C GLY A 21 -13.62 -1.26 -1.39
N HIS A 22 -13.94 -0.29 -0.55
CA HIS A 22 -13.13 0.91 -0.38
C HIS A 22 -11.76 0.53 0.21
N TRP A 23 -10.72 0.56 -0.62
CA TRP A 23 -9.35 0.32 -0.19
C TRP A 23 -8.80 1.56 0.49
N SER A 24 -8.38 1.41 1.73
CA SER A 24 -7.69 2.45 2.50
C SER A 24 -6.19 2.19 2.48
N LEU A 25 -5.43 3.19 2.03
CA LEU A 25 -3.98 3.18 2.13
C LEU A 25 -3.57 3.37 3.59
N VAL A 26 -2.88 2.39 4.17
CA VAL A 26 -2.46 2.39 5.58
C VAL A 26 -1.01 2.83 5.70
N ILE A 27 -0.14 2.27 4.87
CA ILE A 27 1.30 2.55 4.85
C ILE A 27 1.70 2.82 3.40
N ASN A 28 2.47 3.89 3.20
CA ASN A 28 3.20 4.15 1.97
C ASN A 28 4.62 4.57 2.33
N HIS A 29 5.53 3.61 2.39
CA HIS A 29 6.94 3.85 2.66
C HIS A 29 7.72 3.93 1.36
N HIS A 30 8.57 4.94 1.23
CA HIS A 30 9.53 5.06 0.14
C HIS A 30 10.88 5.46 0.72
N GLY A 31 11.92 4.67 0.43
CA GLY A 31 13.29 4.93 0.88
C GLY A 31 13.87 3.77 1.69
N PRO A 32 14.91 4.03 2.51
CA PRO A 32 15.61 2.98 3.23
C PRO A 32 14.70 2.20 4.18
N LEU A 33 14.73 0.86 4.11
CA LEU A 33 14.02 -0.02 5.04
C LEU A 33 14.92 -0.37 6.22
N THR A 34 15.13 0.62 7.09
CA THR A 34 15.87 0.45 8.34
C THR A 34 15.03 -0.28 9.39
N GLN A 35 15.70 -0.81 10.42
CA GLN A 35 15.02 -1.42 11.57
C GLN A 35 14.02 -0.44 12.22
N ASP A 36 14.38 0.84 12.35
CA ASP A 36 13.50 1.87 12.92
C ASP A 36 12.25 2.10 12.08
N ALA A 37 12.39 2.13 10.74
CA ALA A 37 11.25 2.22 9.84
C ALA A 37 10.31 1.01 10.01
N VAL A 38 10.87 -0.20 10.07
CA VAL A 38 10.10 -1.43 10.29
C VAL A 38 9.36 -1.41 11.64
N VAL A 39 10.01 -0.93 12.70
CA VAL A 39 9.40 -0.81 14.03
C VAL A 39 8.26 0.22 14.03
N ALA A 40 8.46 1.37 13.38
CA ALA A 40 7.45 2.42 13.26
C ALA A 40 6.20 1.89 12.53
N HIS A 41 6.39 1.27 11.37
CA HIS A 41 5.32 0.66 10.59
C HIS A 41 4.64 -0.50 11.32
N GLY A 42 5.40 -1.29 12.08
CA GLY A 42 4.85 -2.35 12.94
C GLY A 42 3.93 -1.85 14.05
N ARG A 43 4.06 -0.58 14.49
CA ARG A 43 3.10 0.05 15.42
C ARG A 43 1.79 0.38 14.71
N VAL A 44 1.87 0.90 13.48
CA VAL A 44 0.70 1.21 12.64
C VAL A 44 -0.09 -0.07 12.34
N LEU A 45 0.58 -1.14 11.90
CA LEU A 45 -0.06 -2.42 11.59
C LEU A 45 -0.74 -3.06 12.81
N ARG A 46 -0.17 -2.90 14.01
CA ARG A 46 -0.78 -3.39 15.25
C ARG A 46 -2.05 -2.64 15.64
N ALA A 47 -2.16 -1.37 15.24
CA ALA A 47 -3.32 -0.51 15.50
C ALA A 47 -4.44 -0.67 14.46
N LEU A 48 -4.27 -1.52 13.43
CA LEU A 48 -5.30 -1.74 12.42
C LEU A 48 -6.57 -2.35 13.04
N PRO A 49 -7.73 -1.68 12.89
CA PRO A 49 -8.99 -2.18 13.42
C PRO A 49 -9.50 -3.38 12.61
N GLY A 50 -10.37 -4.19 13.20
CA GLY A 50 -11.04 -5.31 12.51
C GLY A 50 -10.18 -6.56 12.33
N LEU A 51 -8.91 -6.56 12.72
CA LEU A 51 -8.05 -7.73 12.63
C LEU A 51 -7.97 -8.51 13.94
N THR A 52 -8.11 -9.84 13.83
CA THR A 52 -7.72 -10.76 14.89
C THR A 52 -6.23 -10.64 15.18
N GLU A 53 -5.80 -11.05 16.37
CA GLU A 53 -4.39 -11.03 16.76
C GLU A 53 -3.52 -11.88 15.81
N ASN A 54 -4.00 -13.06 15.43
CA ASN A 54 -3.30 -13.93 14.48
C ASN A 54 -3.17 -13.27 13.10
N ALA A 55 -4.22 -12.60 12.61
CA ALA A 55 -4.14 -11.85 11.35
C ALA A 55 -3.12 -10.69 11.43
N ARG A 56 -3.09 -9.97 12.57
CA ARG A 56 -2.07 -8.93 12.81
C ARG A 56 -0.65 -9.49 12.79
N HIS A 57 -0.41 -10.63 13.43
CA HIS A 57 0.90 -11.29 13.41
C HIS A 57 1.30 -11.73 12.00
N ARG A 58 0.39 -12.29 11.21
CA ARG A 58 0.66 -12.68 9.81
C ARG A 58 1.01 -11.47 8.95
N VAL A 59 0.20 -10.41 9.02
CA VAL A 59 0.46 -9.17 8.27
C VAL A 59 1.81 -8.56 8.66
N PHE A 60 2.12 -8.52 9.95
CA PHE A 60 3.41 -8.00 10.42
C PHE A 60 4.59 -8.89 9.98
N ALA A 61 4.45 -10.21 10.06
CA ALA A 61 5.49 -11.14 9.59
C ALA A 61 5.76 -10.95 8.09
N THR A 62 4.71 -10.92 7.26
CA THR A 62 4.85 -10.67 5.82
C THR A 62 5.47 -9.30 5.53
N PHE A 63 5.09 -8.27 6.27
CA PHE A 63 5.71 -6.94 6.15
C PHE A 63 7.23 -6.99 6.41
N VAL A 64 7.64 -7.65 7.49
CA VAL A 64 9.05 -7.79 7.88
C VAL A 64 9.83 -8.58 6.84
N GLU A 65 9.28 -9.70 6.36
CA GLU A 65 9.90 -10.53 5.32
C GLU A 65 10.14 -9.74 4.03
N LEU A 66 9.14 -8.97 3.57
CA LEU A 66 9.28 -8.10 2.39
C LEU A 66 10.36 -7.04 2.60
N ALA A 67 10.40 -6.40 3.78
CA ALA A 67 11.41 -5.40 4.08
C ALA A 67 12.83 -5.99 4.13
N GLN A 68 12.99 -7.16 4.75
CA GLN A 68 14.26 -7.87 4.80
C GLN A 68 14.71 -8.34 3.42
N ASN A 69 13.78 -8.78 2.56
CA ASN A 69 14.09 -9.18 1.19
C ASN A 69 14.63 -7.99 0.38
N ILE A 70 14.02 -6.81 0.51
CA ILE A 70 14.52 -5.58 -0.14
C ILE A 70 15.92 -5.24 0.39
N ALA A 71 16.09 -5.21 1.71
CA ALA A 71 17.37 -4.89 2.34
C ALA A 71 18.49 -5.85 1.93
N ARG A 72 18.20 -7.17 1.93
CA ARG A 72 19.14 -8.22 1.54
C ARG A 72 19.52 -8.11 0.07
N TYR A 73 18.53 -7.93 -0.81
CA TYR A 73 18.78 -7.75 -2.24
C TYR A 73 19.73 -6.59 -2.50
N SER A 74 19.52 -5.45 -1.85
CA SER A 74 20.42 -4.30 -1.98
C SER A 74 21.81 -4.53 -1.39
N ALA A 75 21.94 -5.36 -0.36
CA ALA A 75 23.24 -5.73 0.22
C ALA A 75 24.03 -6.65 -0.72
N GLU A 76 23.36 -7.63 -1.33
CA GLU A 76 23.98 -8.59 -2.26
C GLU A 76 24.34 -7.97 -3.61
N ARG A 77 23.59 -6.95 -4.05
CA ARG A 77 23.77 -6.27 -5.35
C ARG A 77 24.35 -4.87 -5.22
N ALA A 78 24.89 -4.54 -4.05
CA ALA A 78 25.52 -3.27 -3.75
C ALA A 78 26.47 -2.82 -4.87
N GLY A 79 26.00 -1.85 -5.67
CA GLY A 79 26.82 -1.13 -6.62
C GLY A 79 27.91 -0.30 -5.94
N PRO A 80 28.69 0.47 -6.72
CA PRO A 80 29.74 1.31 -6.18
C PRO A 80 29.20 2.26 -5.08
N PRO A 81 30.06 2.68 -4.14
CA PRO A 81 29.66 3.57 -3.05
C PRO A 81 28.93 4.82 -3.60
N GLY A 82 27.69 5.04 -3.15
CA GLY A 82 26.83 6.16 -3.59
C GLY A 82 25.41 5.77 -4.05
N GLU A 83 25.15 4.50 -4.39
CA GLU A 83 23.77 4.02 -4.61
C GLU A 83 23.05 3.83 -3.26
N GLU A 84 21.83 4.35 -3.09
CA GLU A 84 21.02 4.19 -1.88
C GLU A 84 20.68 2.71 -1.64
N ARG A 85 21.50 2.04 -0.81
CA ARG A 85 21.32 0.64 -0.46
C ARG A 85 20.12 0.47 0.47
N GLY A 86 19.34 -0.57 0.23
CA GLY A 86 18.20 -0.94 1.07
C GLY A 86 16.98 -0.06 0.86
N SER A 87 16.96 0.76 -0.20
CA SER A 87 15.82 1.59 -0.57
C SER A 87 14.81 0.80 -1.40
N GLY A 88 13.54 0.95 -1.05
CA GLY A 88 12.43 0.40 -1.80
C GLY A 88 11.12 1.08 -1.45
N THR A 89 10.06 0.65 -2.12
CA THR A 89 8.69 1.04 -1.83
C THR A 89 8.00 -0.10 -1.14
N LEU A 90 7.28 0.19 -0.05
CA LEU A 90 6.45 -0.78 0.63
C LEU A 90 5.11 -0.15 0.99
N THR A 91 4.04 -0.73 0.45
CA THR A 91 2.68 -0.22 0.56
C THR A 91 1.81 -1.26 1.27
N VAL A 92 0.95 -0.80 2.17
CA VAL A 92 -0.09 -1.64 2.79
C VAL A 92 -1.44 -0.99 2.57
N SER A 93 -2.35 -1.74 1.93
CA SER A 93 -3.72 -1.33 1.68
C SER A 93 -4.67 -2.30 2.36
N ALA A 94 -5.74 -1.79 2.95
CA ALA A 94 -6.74 -2.58 3.65
C ALA A 94 -8.14 -2.30 3.12
N SER A 95 -8.96 -3.35 3.05
CA SER A 95 -10.41 -3.29 2.84
C SER A 95 -11.10 -4.06 3.97
N ALA A 96 -12.43 -4.18 3.93
CA ALA A 96 -13.18 -4.92 4.95
C ALA A 96 -12.76 -6.40 5.02
N ASP A 97 -12.40 -7.00 3.88
CA ASP A 97 -12.21 -8.45 3.77
C ASP A 97 -10.75 -8.85 3.51
N ALA A 98 -9.86 -7.89 3.21
CA ALA A 98 -8.51 -8.19 2.76
C ALA A 98 -7.48 -7.12 3.12
N ILE A 99 -6.24 -7.58 3.30
CA ILE A 99 -5.04 -6.75 3.38
C ILE A 99 -4.11 -7.12 2.25
N VAL A 100 -3.64 -6.11 1.53
CA VAL A 100 -2.68 -6.24 0.45
C VAL A 100 -1.40 -5.56 0.87
N LEU A 101 -0.29 -6.31 0.81
CA LEU A 101 1.06 -5.79 0.97
C LEU A 101 1.73 -5.81 -0.40
N THR A 102 2.31 -4.68 -0.78
CA THR A 102 3.07 -4.55 -2.03
C THR A 102 4.46 -4.05 -1.69
N ALA A 103 5.46 -4.66 -2.30
CA ALA A 103 6.85 -4.31 -2.11
C ALA A 103 7.54 -4.24 -3.47
N ALA A 104 8.33 -3.19 -3.67
CA ALA A 104 9.12 -3.00 -4.87
C ALA A 104 10.51 -2.50 -4.48
N ASN A 105 11.53 -2.98 -5.17
CA ASN A 105 12.88 -2.46 -5.06
C ASN A 105 13.43 -2.13 -6.45
N TRP A 106 14.38 -1.20 -6.47
CA TRP A 106 15.06 -0.83 -7.70
C TRP A 106 16.03 -1.95 -8.09
N THR A 107 15.87 -2.49 -9.29
CA THR A 107 16.77 -3.51 -9.85
C THR A 107 17.62 -2.89 -10.96
N ARG A 108 18.90 -3.30 -11.08
CA ARG A 108 19.75 -2.87 -12.20
C ARG A 108 19.14 -3.39 -13.50
N GLY A 109 18.63 -2.48 -14.32
CA GLY A 109 18.03 -2.80 -15.62
C GLY A 109 16.93 -1.83 -16.05
N PHE A 110 16.31 -1.12 -15.12
CA PHE A 110 15.32 -0.09 -15.46
C PHE A 110 16.02 1.25 -15.70
N ARG A 111 16.54 1.45 -16.92
CA ARG A 111 16.81 2.78 -17.47
C ARG A 111 15.56 3.19 -18.24
N GLY A 112 14.71 4.00 -17.60
CA GLY A 112 13.72 4.83 -18.29
C GLY A 112 14.37 6.12 -18.74
#